data_AF-A0A963PSD0-F1
#
_entry.id   AF-A0A963PSD0-F1
#
_cell.length_a   1.000
_cell.length_b   1.000
_cell.length_c   1.000
_cell.angle_alpha   90.00
_cell.angle_beta   90.00
_cell.angle_gamma   90.00
#
_symmetry.space_group_name_H-M   'P 1'
#
loop_
_entity.id
_entity.type
_entity.pdbx_description
1 polymer ?
#
loop_
_entity_poly.entity_id
_entity_poly.type
_entity_poly.pdbx_seq_one_letter_code
_entity_poly.pdbx_strand_id
1 'polypeptide(L)' 'GWGRHFDPEPAPDVLDQLADMAPRDMRRALMTGFGNARLDNRDTVQTGDLPRSATRKSTIGFVQ' A
#
# COMPACT_ATOMS: atom_id res chain seq x y z
N GLY A 1 -4.06 -8.96 -13.93
CA GLY A 1 -3.49 -8.48 -12.66
C GLY A 1 -4.59 -7.98 -11.74
N TRP A 2 -4.28 -7.74 -10.46
CA TRP A 2 -5.23 -7.26 -9.43
C TRP A 2 -5.81 -5.87 -9.73
N GLY A 3 -5.03 -4.96 -10.30
CA GLY A 3 -5.45 -3.58 -10.61
C GLY A 3 -6.46 -3.40 -11.75
N ARG A 4 -6.97 -4.48 -12.37
CA ARG A 4 -7.97 -4.37 -13.45
C ARG A 4 -9.39 -4.06 -12.96
N HIS A 5 -9.63 -4.30 -11.68
CA HIS A 5 -10.93 -4.12 -11.01
C HIS A 5 -10.99 -2.81 -10.22
N PHE A 6 -9.94 -1.99 -10.34
CA PHE A 6 -9.82 -0.73 -9.66
C PHE A 6 -9.89 0.40 -10.67
N ASP A 7 -10.34 1.56 -10.21
CA ASP A 7 -10.24 2.77 -11.01
C ASP A 7 -8.79 3.00 -11.47
N PRO A 8 -8.58 3.42 -12.73
CA PRO A 8 -7.24 3.53 -13.31
C PRO A 8 -6.40 4.63 -12.66
N GLU A 9 -7.06 5.65 -12.10
CA GLU A 9 -6.41 6.78 -11.44
C GLU A 9 -6.68 6.73 -9.93
N PRO A 10 -5.66 6.59 -9.08
CA PRO A 10 -5.81 6.68 -7.64
C PRO A 10 -6.21 8.09 -7.19
N ALA A 11 -6.79 8.20 -5.99
CA ALA A 11 -7.06 9.49 -5.39
C ALA A 11 -5.74 10.28 -5.14
N PRO A 12 -5.76 11.63 -5.19
CA PRO A 12 -4.56 12.45 -5.05
C PRO A 12 -3.79 12.22 -3.75
N ASP A 13 -4.49 11.99 -2.63
CA ASP A 13 -3.90 11.72 -1.32
C ASP A 13 -3.16 10.37 -1.29
N VAL A 14 -3.64 9.38 -2.03
CA VAL A 14 -2.95 8.10 -2.25
C VAL A 14 -1.70 8.31 -3.10
N LEU A 15 -1.77 9.13 -4.15
CA LEU A 15 -0.61 9.46 -4.97
C LEU A 15 0.48 10.17 -4.17
N ASP A 16 0.11 11.15 -3.34
CA ASP A 16 1.03 11.86 -2.46
C ASP A 16 1.76 10.88 -1.53
N GLN A 17 1.02 9.96 -0.89
CA GLN A 17 1.61 8.97 0.01
C GLN A 17 2.52 7.97 -0.73
N LEU A 18 2.19 7.59 -1.97
CA LEU A 18 3.02 6.69 -2.77
C LEU A 18 4.29 7.41 -3.27
N ALA A 19 4.24 8.71 -3.54
CA ALA A 19 5.37 9.51 -4.00
C ALA A 19 6.52 9.55 -2.99
N ASP A 20 6.22 9.42 -1.70
CA ASP A 20 7.21 9.35 -0.62
C ASP A 20 7.89 7.97 -0.49
N MET A 21 7.44 6.96 -1.25
CA MET A 21 7.96 5.59 -1.16
C MET A 21 8.98 5.29 -2.26
N ALA A 22 10.01 4.49 -1.90
CA ALA A 22 10.87 3.89 -2.91
C ALA A 22 10.03 2.98 -3.85
N PRO A 23 10.36 2.86 -5.16
CA PRO A 23 9.54 2.11 -6.12
C PRO A 23 9.24 0.66 -5.72
N ARG A 24 10.15 0.02 -4.98
CA ARG A 24 9.94 -1.32 -4.44
C ARG A 24 8.86 -1.33 -3.36
N ASP A 25 8.88 -0.36 -2.46
CA ASP A 25 7.93 -0.27 -1.35
C ASP A 25 6.56 0.18 -1.85
N MET A 26 6.50 1.11 -2.80
CA MET A 26 5.28 1.49 -3.54
C MET A 26 4.57 0.26 -4.11
N ARG A 27 5.28 -0.63 -4.82
CA ARG A 27 4.71 -1.87 -5.36
C ARG A 27 4.13 -2.78 -4.27
N ARG A 28 4.79 -2.88 -3.11
CA ARG A 28 4.32 -3.69 -1.97
C ARG A 28 3.12 -3.06 -1.28
N ALA A 29 3.14 -1.73 -1.14
CA ALA A 29 2.04 -0.96 -0.61
C ALA A 29 0.79 -1.13 -1.48
N LEU A 30 0.91 -1.00 -2.80
CA LEU A 30 -0.19 -1.21 -3.75
C LEU A 30 -0.76 -2.63 -3.69
N MET A 31 0.08 -3.66 -3.63
CA MET A 31 -0.42 -5.05 -3.50
C MET A 31 -1.23 -5.26 -2.21
N THR A 32 -0.81 -4.63 -1.11
CA THR A 32 -1.55 -4.68 0.16
C THR A 32 -2.83 -3.85 0.08
N GLY A 33 -2.74 -2.64 -0.49
CA GLY A 33 -3.86 -1.71 -0.62
C GLY A 33 -5.00 -2.26 -1.47
N PHE A 34 -4.69 -2.89 -2.61
CA PHE A 34 -5.71 -3.56 -3.43
C PHE A 34 -6.41 -4.70 -2.67
N GLY A 35 -5.68 -5.43 -1.83
CA GLY A 35 -6.26 -6.48 -0.98
C GLY A 35 -7.23 -5.92 0.05
N ASN A 36 -6.80 -4.88 0.78
CA ASN A 36 -7.59 -4.24 1.83
C ASN A 36 -8.87 -3.60 1.27
N ALA A 37 -8.75 -2.80 0.21
CA ALA A 37 -9.90 -2.19 -0.44
C ALA A 37 -10.92 -3.24 -0.91
N ARG A 38 -10.45 -4.38 -1.44
CA ARG A 38 -11.33 -5.46 -1.90
C ARG A 38 -12.05 -6.17 -0.75
N LEU A 39 -11.41 -6.35 0.39
CA LEU A 39 -12.05 -6.92 1.59
C LEU A 39 -13.20 -6.02 2.08
N ASP A 40 -13.07 -4.71 1.89
CA ASP A 40 -14.10 -3.72 2.19
C ASP A 40 -15.11 -3.53 1.05
N ASN A 41 -15.09 -4.39 0.02
CA ASN A 41 -15.94 -4.30 -1.17
C ASN A 41 -15.83 -2.98 -1.94
N ARG A 42 -14.64 -2.35 -1.91
CA ARG A 42 -14.32 -1.14 -2.69
C ARG A 42 -13.50 -1.49 -3.93
N ASP A 43 -13.61 -0.66 -4.94
CA ASP A 43 -12.85 -0.62 -6.20
C ASP A 43 -11.90 0.60 -6.27
N THR A 44 -11.77 1.32 -5.16
CA THR A 44 -10.85 2.45 -5.00
C THR A 44 -9.95 2.21 -3.80
N VAL A 45 -8.65 2.46 -3.99
CA VAL A 45 -7.66 2.46 -2.90
C VAL A 45 -7.73 3.80 -2.18
N GLN A 46 -7.71 3.77 -0.86
CA GLN A 46 -7.62 4.93 0.02
C GLN A 46 -6.33 4.88 0.83
N THR A 47 -5.93 6.00 1.41
CA THR A 47 -4.71 6.09 2.25
C THR A 47 -4.73 5.12 3.43
N GLY A 48 -5.91 4.78 3.97
CA GLY A 48 -6.07 3.79 5.04
C GLY A 48 -5.78 2.34 4.63
N ASP A 49 -5.82 2.04 3.33
CA ASP A 49 -5.53 0.71 2.80
C ASP A 49 -4.03 0.45 2.67
N LEU A 50 -3.24 1.52 2.55
CA LEU A 50 -1.81 1.42 2.41
C LEU A 50 -1.15 1.13 3.77
N PRO A 51 -0.14 0.26 3.81
CA PRO A 51 0.62 0.06 5.04
C PRO A 51 1.26 1.38 5.44
N ARG A 52 1.15 1.74 6.72
CA ARG A 52 1.94 2.86 7.27
C ARG A 52 3.41 2.62 6.91
N SER A 53 4.07 3.65 6.37
CA SER A 53 5.50 3.58 6.00
C SER A 53 6.25 2.86 7.10
N ALA A 54 6.82 1.69 6.77
CA ALA A 54 7.41 0.82 7.76
C ALA A 54 8.61 1.55 8.37
N THR A 55 8.43 2.15 9.55
CA THR A 55 9.53 2.45 10.45
C THR A 55 10.33 1.16 10.53
N ARG A 56 11.60 1.21 10.08
CA ARG A 56 12.45 0.02 9.80
C ARG A 56 12.05 -1.16 10.67
N LYS A 57 11.62 -2.27 10.04
CA LYS A 57 11.30 -3.52 10.76
C LYS A 57 12.42 -3.79 11.75
N SER A 58 12.14 -3.75 13.05
CA SER A 58 13.13 -4.04 14.07
C SER A 58 13.75 -5.40 13.75
N THR A 59 15.06 -5.42 13.55
CA THR A 59 15.78 -6.67 13.31
C THR A 59 15.60 -7.53 14.55
N ILE A 60 14.83 -8.61 14.44
CA ILE A 60 14.78 -9.66 15.46
C ILE A 60 16.10 -10.40 15.35
N GLY A 61 17.12 -9.90 16.05
CA GLY A 61 18.37 -10.61 16.29
C GLY A 61 18.20 -11.54 17.49
N PHE A 62 18.92 -12.66 17.49
CA PHE A 62 19.02 -13.51 18.67
C PHE A 62 19.62 -12.69 19.83
N VAL A 63 18.81 -12.43 20.86
CA VAL A 63 19.31 -11.98 22.16
C VAL A 63 19.93 -13.20 22.84
N GLN A 64 21.25 -13.15 23.06
CA GLN A 64 22.01 -14.15 23.79
C GLN A 64 21.85 -13.96 25.30
#